data_AF-A0A8T0G1C3-F1
#
_entry.id   AF-A0A8T0G1C3-F1
#
_cell.length_a   1.000
_cell.length_b   1.000
_cell.length_c   1.000
_cell.angle_alpha   90.00
_cell.angle_beta   90.00
_cell.angle_gamma   90.00
#
_symmetry.space_group_name_H-M   'P 1'
#
loop_
_entity.id
_entity.type
_entity.pdbx_description
1 polymer ?
#
loop_
_entity_poly.entity_id
_entity_poly.type
_entity_poly.pdbx_seq_one_letter_code
_entity_poly.pdbx_strand_id
1 'polypeptide(L)'
;MTIIEYYAKDHLGNELYKASANGHQYYANIHDVSKVFAKKANGKQYYAKSKEGHEFYPYISQHQIFIILKDGTQLYAKRNDGTEIYPRDVDKNDIVLKDINQRFYYAKDANGNEIYPKLSNGKQYMIEPDRYAMDSSGNYKYPLNEYGKPIYPLDVNGNEMYILKDNKTNKTIFGKDSLGNQIYAKDGFLNEYYPDDNIVAKNFMGDYIYALSNNDEIIYPKNIKGDEYYLEKHSMDEFDYLHSLGKKFEYAKRADNREIYPKKKISQNETMQVYLKNRYAKNENGKFYYPRDEYGNEYLLDFSLNLSETDIFVNGYPITKESFYIIPNINGQAYVLSNESTVDVKNITAQLYRHITGYKDYLTNPHS
;
A
#
# COMPACT_ATOMS: atom_id res chain seq x y z
N MET A 1 65.73 4.42 -12.03
CA MET A 1 64.40 4.28 -11.39
C MET A 1 63.67 3.15 -12.10
N THR A 2 63.61 1.97 -11.50
CA THR A 2 62.99 0.79 -12.13
C THR A 2 61.48 0.92 -11.99
N ILE A 3 60.77 1.10 -13.11
CA ILE A 3 59.31 1.11 -13.11
C ILE A 3 58.87 -0.34 -12.91
N ILE A 4 58.38 -0.66 -11.71
CA ILE A 4 57.73 -1.94 -11.47
C ILE A 4 56.35 -1.84 -12.13
N GLU A 5 56.18 -2.52 -13.27
CA GLU A 5 54.88 -2.63 -13.94
C GLU A 5 54.07 -3.75 -13.28
N TYR A 6 52.95 -3.39 -12.66
CA TYR A 6 52.08 -4.34 -11.95
C TYR A 6 50.99 -4.93 -12.85
N TYR A 7 50.77 -4.35 -14.03
CA TYR A 7 49.77 -4.75 -15.01
C TYR A 7 50.41 -4.87 -16.39
N ALA A 8 50.03 -5.92 -17.12
CA ALA A 8 50.32 -6.00 -18.55
C ALA A 8 49.53 -4.92 -19.29
N LYS A 9 50.02 -4.48 -20.46
CA LYS A 9 49.33 -3.52 -21.32
C LYS A 9 48.93 -4.14 -22.65
N ASP A 10 47.76 -3.77 -23.16
CA ASP A 10 47.39 -4.10 -24.55
C ASP A 10 48.09 -3.19 -25.57
N HIS A 11 47.87 -3.44 -26.86
CA HIS A 11 48.45 -2.65 -27.95
C HIS A 11 47.97 -1.18 -27.99
N LEU A 12 46.90 -0.85 -27.26
CA LEU A 12 46.39 0.51 -27.11
C LEU A 12 46.95 1.19 -25.84
N GLY A 13 47.75 0.49 -25.04
CA GLY A 13 48.33 0.98 -23.81
C GLY A 13 47.41 0.91 -22.59
N ASN A 14 46.27 0.19 -22.66
CA ASN A 14 45.44 -0.06 -21.49
C ASN A 14 46.10 -1.11 -20.60
N GLU A 15 46.22 -0.83 -19.31
CA GLU A 15 46.58 -1.83 -18.31
C GLU A 15 45.48 -2.90 -18.24
N LEU A 16 45.86 -4.15 -18.00
CA LEU A 16 44.98 -5.31 -17.97
C LEU A 16 45.09 -6.02 -16.63
N TYR A 17 43.95 -6.29 -16.00
CA TYR A 17 43.89 -7.22 -14.87
C TYR A 17 44.21 -8.63 -15.34
N LYS A 18 44.95 -9.37 -14.50
CA LYS A 18 45.12 -10.81 -14.71
C LYS A 18 43.76 -11.48 -14.62
N ALA A 19 43.45 -12.37 -15.55
CA ALA A 19 42.23 -13.17 -15.53
C ALA A 19 42.56 -14.66 -15.34
N SER A 20 41.63 -15.39 -14.69
CA SER A 20 41.66 -16.86 -14.69
C SER A 20 41.21 -17.40 -16.06
N ALA A 21 41.41 -18.71 -16.28
CA ALA A 21 40.90 -19.38 -17.48
C ALA A 21 39.38 -19.22 -17.67
N ASN A 22 38.65 -19.01 -16.57
CA ASN A 22 37.19 -18.81 -16.58
C ASN A 22 36.79 -17.33 -16.75
N GLY A 23 37.73 -16.42 -16.98
CA GLY A 23 37.47 -15.01 -17.25
C GLY A 23 37.31 -14.10 -16.02
N HIS A 24 37.41 -14.62 -14.79
CA HIS A 24 37.41 -13.76 -13.59
C HIS A 24 38.72 -12.99 -13.48
N GLN A 25 38.63 -11.66 -13.35
CA GLN A 25 39.79 -10.79 -13.16
C GLN A 25 40.22 -10.73 -11.70
N TYR A 26 41.49 -10.36 -11.45
CA TYR A 26 42.07 -10.22 -10.12
C TYR A 26 42.85 -8.92 -10.01
N TYR A 27 42.71 -8.27 -8.84
CA TYR A 27 43.57 -7.17 -8.44
C TYR A 27 45.00 -7.65 -8.18
N ALA A 28 45.99 -6.80 -8.48
CA ALA A 28 47.35 -7.08 -8.08
C ALA A 28 47.47 -7.07 -6.54
N ASN A 29 48.21 -8.03 -5.98
CA ASN A 29 48.43 -8.11 -4.54
C ASN A 29 49.44 -7.04 -4.10
N ILE A 30 48.94 -5.83 -3.84
CA ILE A 30 49.73 -4.64 -3.53
C ILE A 30 49.10 -3.91 -2.34
N HIS A 31 49.92 -3.51 -1.36
CA HIS A 31 49.47 -2.74 -0.20
C HIS A 31 49.26 -1.25 -0.48
N ASP A 32 49.92 -0.71 -1.51
CA ASP A 32 49.78 0.66 -1.99
C ASP A 32 48.48 0.82 -2.79
N VAL A 33 47.49 1.46 -2.17
CA VAL A 33 46.15 1.73 -2.73
C VAL A 33 46.22 2.41 -4.10
N SER A 34 47.20 3.29 -4.33
CA SER A 34 47.32 4.05 -5.57
C SER A 34 47.64 3.19 -6.81
N LYS A 35 48.07 1.94 -6.57
CA LYS A 35 48.49 0.96 -7.58
C LYS A 35 47.51 -0.21 -7.73
N VAL A 36 46.44 -0.24 -6.95
CA VAL A 36 45.46 -1.33 -6.98
C VAL A 36 44.59 -1.31 -8.22
N PHE A 37 44.30 -0.14 -8.79
CA PHE A 37 43.43 -0.05 -9.96
C PHE A 37 44.22 0.05 -11.26
N ALA A 38 43.91 -0.84 -12.21
CA ALA A 38 44.37 -0.74 -13.59
C ALA A 38 43.79 0.52 -14.26
N LYS A 39 44.55 1.08 -15.19
CA LYS A 39 44.25 2.30 -15.92
C LYS A 39 44.08 2.04 -17.41
N LYS A 40 43.11 2.70 -18.01
CA LYS A 40 43.02 2.83 -19.47
C LYS A 40 44.14 3.73 -19.99
N ALA A 41 44.38 3.71 -21.30
CA ALA A 41 45.41 4.51 -21.97
C ALA A 41 45.26 6.02 -21.70
N ASN A 42 44.03 6.49 -21.48
CA ASN A 42 43.72 7.87 -21.09
C ASN A 42 43.94 8.16 -19.58
N GLY A 43 44.50 7.21 -18.83
CA GLY A 43 44.77 7.31 -17.39
C GLY A 43 43.57 7.07 -16.47
N LYS A 44 42.36 6.82 -16.99
CA LYS A 44 41.19 6.54 -16.16
C LYS A 44 41.29 5.17 -15.52
N GLN A 45 41.16 5.12 -14.19
CA GLN A 45 41.08 3.88 -13.43
C GLN A 45 39.74 3.18 -13.67
N TYR A 46 39.73 1.86 -13.57
CA TYR A 46 38.51 1.05 -13.67
C TYR A 46 38.59 -0.20 -12.79
N TYR A 47 37.44 -0.73 -12.38
CA TYR A 47 37.37 -1.91 -11.52
C TYR A 47 37.62 -3.22 -12.28
N ALA A 48 38.15 -4.23 -11.57
CA ALA A 48 38.20 -5.59 -12.06
C ALA A 48 36.78 -6.18 -12.16
N LYS A 49 36.58 -7.11 -13.10
CA LYS A 49 35.29 -7.72 -13.42
C LYS A 49 35.26 -9.22 -13.20
N SER A 50 34.10 -9.74 -12.78
CA SER A 50 33.79 -11.17 -12.79
C SER A 50 33.65 -11.68 -14.22
N LYS A 51 33.53 -13.01 -14.41
CA LYS A 51 33.28 -13.60 -15.73
C LYS A 51 31.97 -13.13 -16.37
N GLU A 52 30.98 -12.79 -15.54
CA GLU A 52 29.69 -12.24 -15.95
C GLU A 52 29.72 -10.73 -16.19
N GLY A 53 30.88 -10.09 -16.00
CA GLY A 53 31.07 -8.66 -16.23
C GLY A 53 30.74 -7.76 -15.05
N HIS A 54 30.44 -8.31 -13.87
CA HIS A 54 30.20 -7.50 -12.66
C HIS A 54 31.52 -6.93 -12.13
N GLU A 55 31.58 -5.62 -11.95
CA GLU A 55 32.67 -4.98 -11.24
C GLU A 55 32.60 -5.31 -9.74
N PHE A 56 33.77 -5.40 -9.10
CA PHE A 56 33.84 -5.67 -7.66
C PHE A 56 34.97 -4.88 -7.01
N TYR A 57 34.80 -4.50 -5.75
CA TYR A 57 35.80 -3.75 -5.00
C TYR A 57 37.02 -4.61 -4.63
N PRO A 58 38.25 -4.08 -4.69
CA PRO A 58 39.40 -4.69 -4.03
C PRO A 58 39.25 -4.63 -2.51
N TYR A 59 39.90 -5.56 -1.83
CA TYR A 59 40.03 -5.56 -0.37
C TYR A 59 41.48 -5.29 0.02
N ILE A 60 41.68 -4.34 0.93
CA ILE A 60 42.95 -4.17 1.64
C ILE A 60 42.65 -4.08 3.13
N SER A 61 43.34 -4.90 3.93
CA SER A 61 43.15 -4.94 5.38
C SER A 61 41.67 -5.09 5.78
N GLN A 62 40.92 -5.91 5.04
CA GLN A 62 39.47 -6.17 5.22
C GLN A 62 38.53 -5.01 4.85
N HIS A 63 39.05 -3.87 4.38
CA HIS A 63 38.24 -2.77 3.87
C HIS A 63 38.11 -2.85 2.35
N GLN A 64 36.89 -2.62 1.85
CA GLN A 64 36.69 -2.38 0.43
C GLN A 64 37.19 -0.98 0.08
N ILE A 65 37.93 -0.87 -1.02
CA ILE A 65 38.46 0.41 -1.50
C ILE A 65 37.84 0.75 -2.84
N PHE A 66 37.45 2.00 -3.00
CA PHE A 66 36.86 2.55 -4.22
C PHE A 66 37.83 3.48 -4.95
N ILE A 67 37.57 3.68 -6.24
CA ILE A 67 38.30 4.62 -7.09
C ILE A 67 37.97 6.03 -6.66
N ILE A 68 39.01 6.86 -6.53
CA ILE A 68 38.91 8.31 -6.33
C ILE A 68 39.52 8.97 -7.56
N LEU A 69 38.70 9.72 -8.29
CA LEU A 69 39.14 10.48 -9.45
C LEU A 69 40.02 11.66 -9.02
N LYS A 70 40.76 12.23 -9.99
CA LYS A 70 41.65 13.38 -9.73
C LYS A 70 40.93 14.60 -9.16
N ASP A 71 39.64 14.74 -9.45
CA ASP A 71 38.79 15.82 -8.95
C ASP A 71 38.20 15.52 -7.55
N GLY A 72 38.49 14.35 -6.98
CA GLY A 72 38.00 13.92 -5.67
C GLY A 72 36.68 13.13 -5.73
N THR A 73 36.06 12.97 -6.90
CA THR A 73 34.86 12.15 -7.06
C THR A 73 35.18 10.69 -6.78
N GLN A 74 34.40 10.08 -5.90
CA GLN A 74 34.48 8.65 -5.60
C GLN A 74 33.54 7.89 -6.55
N LEU A 75 33.89 6.68 -6.99
CA LEU A 75 33.06 5.94 -7.96
C LEU A 75 32.51 4.64 -7.39
N TYR A 76 31.23 4.36 -7.65
CA TYR A 76 30.66 3.04 -7.39
C TYR A 76 31.12 2.03 -8.44
N ALA A 77 31.40 0.80 -8.00
CA ALA A 77 31.48 -0.36 -8.88
C ALA A 77 30.08 -0.69 -9.43
N LYS A 78 30.02 -1.26 -10.64
CA LYS A 78 28.76 -1.56 -11.33
C LYS A 78 28.59 -3.03 -11.67
N ARG A 79 27.37 -3.53 -11.56
CA ARG A 79 26.97 -4.80 -12.18
C ARG A 79 26.96 -4.65 -13.71
N ASN A 80 26.89 -5.78 -14.40
CA ASN A 80 26.83 -5.82 -15.87
C ASN A 80 25.59 -5.10 -16.44
N ASP A 81 24.50 -5.03 -15.68
CA ASP A 81 23.28 -4.28 -16.06
C ASP A 81 23.39 -2.76 -15.80
N GLY A 82 24.51 -2.29 -15.26
CA GLY A 82 24.74 -0.89 -14.91
C GLY A 82 24.37 -0.50 -13.49
N THR A 83 23.74 -1.39 -12.71
CA THR A 83 23.41 -1.14 -11.30
C THR A 83 24.67 -0.90 -10.47
N GLU A 84 24.71 0.23 -9.79
CA GLU A 84 25.79 0.62 -8.88
C GLU A 84 25.72 -0.17 -7.58
N ILE A 85 26.88 -0.49 -7.03
CA ILE A 85 27.05 -1.32 -5.84
C ILE A 85 27.72 -0.48 -4.77
N TYR A 86 27.13 -0.38 -3.59
CA TYR A 86 27.80 0.25 -2.45
C TYR A 86 29.06 -0.55 -2.04
N PRO A 87 30.20 0.12 -1.78
CA PRO A 87 31.27 -0.51 -1.02
C PRO A 87 30.80 -0.77 0.41
N ARG A 88 31.45 -1.70 1.11
CA ARG A 88 31.09 -2.08 2.48
C ARG A 88 32.23 -1.91 3.47
N ASP A 89 31.87 -1.53 4.68
CA ASP A 89 32.77 -1.52 5.83
C ASP A 89 33.01 -2.95 6.37
N VAL A 90 33.82 -3.05 7.43
CA VAL A 90 34.14 -4.31 8.10
C VAL A 90 32.92 -4.98 8.75
N ASP A 91 31.92 -4.18 9.12
CA ASP A 91 30.65 -4.63 9.71
C ASP A 91 29.62 -4.98 8.64
N LYS A 92 29.99 -4.88 7.36
CA LYS A 92 29.16 -5.13 6.16
C LYS A 92 28.04 -4.09 5.96
N ASN A 93 28.15 -2.91 6.54
CA ASN A 93 27.28 -1.79 6.19
C ASN A 93 27.74 -1.17 4.87
N ASP A 94 26.78 -0.73 4.07
CA ASP A 94 27.05 0.00 2.84
C ASP A 94 27.69 1.37 3.16
N ILE A 95 28.61 1.84 2.32
CA ILE A 95 29.31 3.11 2.46
C ILE A 95 28.87 4.04 1.34
N VAL A 96 28.27 5.18 1.68
CA VAL A 96 27.86 6.19 0.70
C VAL A 96 29.07 7.00 0.23
N LEU A 97 29.24 7.11 -1.08
CA LEU A 97 30.34 7.81 -1.74
C LEU A 97 30.03 9.30 -1.95
N LYS A 98 31.09 10.07 -2.23
CA LYS A 98 31.06 11.52 -2.40
C LYS A 98 31.37 11.99 -3.83
N ASP A 99 30.68 13.05 -4.24
CA ASP A 99 30.91 13.75 -5.51
C ASP A 99 32.12 14.70 -5.43
N ILE A 100 32.42 15.37 -6.56
CA ILE A 100 33.47 16.40 -6.68
C ILE A 100 33.38 17.50 -5.62
N ASN A 101 32.17 17.82 -5.13
CA ASN A 101 31.92 18.84 -4.12
C ASN A 101 31.89 18.26 -2.70
N GLN A 102 32.37 17.02 -2.52
CA GLN A 102 32.37 16.31 -1.24
C GLN A 102 30.96 16.06 -0.66
N ARG A 103 29.92 16.17 -1.48
CA ARG A 103 28.56 15.82 -1.08
C ARG A 103 28.37 14.34 -1.29
N PHE A 104 27.71 13.67 -0.36
CA PHE A 104 27.31 12.27 -0.57
C PHE A 104 26.47 12.13 -1.85
N TYR A 105 26.33 10.93 -2.39
CA TYR A 105 25.32 10.62 -3.41
C TYR A 105 24.99 9.13 -3.41
N TYR A 106 23.73 8.79 -3.64
CA TYR A 106 23.28 7.41 -3.60
C TYR A 106 23.67 6.63 -4.86
N ALA A 107 23.96 5.34 -4.69
CA ALA A 107 24.09 4.40 -5.79
C ALA A 107 22.76 4.29 -6.55
N LYS A 108 22.82 4.03 -7.86
CA LYS A 108 21.64 3.89 -8.72
C LYS A 108 21.45 2.48 -9.26
N ASP A 109 20.20 2.08 -9.44
CA ASP A 109 19.87 0.87 -10.20
C ASP A 109 20.05 1.07 -11.71
N ALA A 110 19.88 -0.01 -12.48
CA ALA A 110 19.97 0.01 -13.94
C ALA A 110 18.98 0.99 -14.61
N ASN A 111 17.89 1.35 -13.94
CA ASN A 111 16.89 2.31 -14.43
C ASN A 111 17.17 3.74 -13.98
N GLY A 112 18.26 3.98 -13.24
CA GLY A 112 18.65 5.28 -12.71
C GLY A 112 17.95 5.69 -11.42
N ASN A 113 17.21 4.78 -10.76
CA ASN A 113 16.62 5.06 -9.45
C ASN A 113 17.70 4.99 -8.37
N GLU A 114 17.74 5.97 -7.47
CA GLU A 114 18.63 5.95 -6.31
C GLU A 114 18.24 4.83 -5.35
N ILE A 115 19.23 4.18 -4.74
CA ILE A 115 19.07 3.06 -3.82
C ILE A 115 19.55 3.53 -2.46
N TYR A 116 18.76 3.37 -1.40
CA TYR A 116 19.26 3.66 -0.06
C TYR A 116 20.39 2.69 0.33
N PRO A 117 21.45 3.18 0.99
CA PRO A 117 22.44 2.31 1.61
C PRO A 117 21.77 1.48 2.71
N LYS A 118 22.33 0.29 2.97
CA LYS A 118 21.84 -0.64 3.98
C LYS A 118 22.87 -0.90 5.06
N LEU A 119 22.36 -1.06 6.28
CA LEU A 119 23.11 -1.69 7.36
C LEU A 119 23.18 -3.20 7.14
N SER A 120 24.07 -3.86 7.87
CA SER A 120 24.27 -5.31 7.80
C SER A 120 23.02 -6.14 8.09
N ASN A 121 22.08 -5.60 8.87
CA ASN A 121 20.78 -6.20 9.16
C ASN A 121 19.72 -5.96 8.04
N GLY A 122 20.07 -5.27 6.96
CA GLY A 122 19.18 -4.97 5.83
C GLY A 122 18.38 -3.68 5.96
N LYS A 123 18.37 -3.02 7.13
CA LYS A 123 17.72 -1.72 7.32
C LYS A 123 18.37 -0.68 6.43
N GLN A 124 17.55 0.03 5.67
CA GLN A 124 17.96 1.17 4.87
C GLN A 124 18.08 2.41 5.75
N TYR A 125 18.99 3.31 5.40
CA TYR A 125 19.18 4.54 6.14
C TYR A 125 19.44 5.73 5.20
N MET A 126 19.10 6.93 5.70
CA MET A 126 19.46 8.18 5.07
C MET A 126 20.82 8.63 5.60
N ILE A 127 21.70 9.10 4.72
CA ILE A 127 23.03 9.55 5.13
C ILE A 127 23.00 10.90 5.86
N GLU A 128 22.00 11.73 5.54
CA GLU A 128 21.77 13.06 6.11
C GLU A 128 20.26 13.22 6.34
N PRO A 129 19.83 14.06 7.31
CA PRO A 129 18.43 14.46 7.43
C PRO A 129 17.90 14.99 6.10
N ASP A 130 16.64 14.69 5.79
CA ASP A 130 15.93 15.12 4.58
C ASP A 130 16.52 14.68 3.23
N ARG A 131 17.53 13.80 3.26
CA ARG A 131 18.16 13.29 2.05
C ARG A 131 17.49 12.03 1.56
N TYR A 132 16.31 12.19 0.99
CA TYR A 132 15.54 11.09 0.44
C TYR A 132 16.08 10.65 -0.92
N ALA A 133 16.16 9.34 -1.12
CA ALA A 133 16.44 8.76 -2.42
C ALA A 133 15.29 9.06 -3.38
N MET A 134 15.63 9.29 -4.66
CA MET A 134 14.67 9.55 -5.71
C MET A 134 14.59 8.41 -6.73
N ASP A 135 13.43 8.24 -7.34
CA ASP A 135 13.31 7.48 -8.58
C ASP A 135 13.85 8.28 -9.78
N SER A 136 13.98 7.62 -10.93
CA SER A 136 14.46 8.25 -12.17
C SER A 136 13.52 9.32 -12.73
N SER A 137 12.29 9.40 -12.23
CA SER A 137 11.33 10.47 -12.53
C SER A 137 11.47 11.68 -11.61
N GLY A 138 12.36 11.61 -10.61
CA GLY A 138 12.63 12.66 -9.63
C GLY A 138 11.69 12.66 -8.43
N ASN A 139 10.94 11.58 -8.18
CA ASN A 139 10.08 11.47 -7.00
C ASN A 139 10.82 10.83 -5.84
N TYR A 140 10.69 11.42 -4.66
CA TYR A 140 11.27 10.90 -3.42
C TYR A 140 10.60 9.59 -2.97
N LYS A 141 11.33 8.75 -2.23
CA LYS A 141 10.80 7.55 -1.58
C LYS A 141 11.31 7.41 -0.16
N TYR A 142 10.54 6.79 0.73
CA TYR A 142 10.99 6.49 2.09
C TYR A 142 11.97 5.31 2.12
N PRO A 143 12.93 5.29 3.06
CA PRO A 143 13.76 4.12 3.32
C PRO A 143 12.94 2.99 3.95
N LEU A 144 13.43 1.76 3.86
CA LEU A 144 12.82 0.57 4.48
C LEU A 144 13.56 0.10 5.74
N ASN A 145 12.83 -0.43 6.71
CA ASN A 145 13.41 -1.15 7.84
C ASN A 145 13.89 -2.56 7.44
N GLU A 146 14.48 -3.27 8.39
CA GLU A 146 14.99 -4.64 8.23
C GLU A 146 13.90 -5.66 7.83
N TYR A 147 12.62 -5.34 8.07
CA TYR A 147 11.46 -6.15 7.69
C TYR A 147 10.86 -5.75 6.34
N GLY A 148 11.48 -4.80 5.63
CA GLY A 148 11.00 -4.32 4.33
C GLY A 148 9.77 -3.41 4.41
N LYS A 149 9.49 -2.79 5.57
CA LYS A 149 8.43 -1.78 5.73
C LYS A 149 9.01 -0.37 5.67
N PRO A 150 8.27 0.63 5.17
CA PRO A 150 8.78 2.00 5.10
C PRO A 150 9.04 2.56 6.50
N ILE A 151 10.05 3.42 6.58
CA ILE A 151 10.39 4.21 7.76
C ILE A 151 9.92 5.63 7.49
N TYR A 152 8.83 6.00 8.14
CA TYR A 152 8.36 7.37 8.17
C TYR A 152 9.14 8.18 9.21
N PRO A 153 9.42 9.47 8.95
CA PRO A 153 9.93 10.37 9.98
C PRO A 153 8.88 10.55 11.09
N LEU A 154 9.35 10.82 12.30
CA LEU A 154 8.49 11.02 13.47
C LEU A 154 8.33 12.51 13.78
N ASP A 155 7.14 12.90 14.24
CA ASP A 155 6.90 14.21 14.84
C ASP A 155 7.43 14.28 16.29
N VAL A 156 7.26 15.43 16.94
CA VAL A 156 7.68 15.65 18.34
C VAL A 156 6.96 14.77 19.36
N ASN A 157 5.83 14.17 18.98
CA ASN A 157 5.02 13.30 19.81
C ASN A 157 5.26 11.81 19.49
N GLY A 158 6.12 11.50 18.52
CA GLY A 158 6.41 10.14 18.07
C GLY A 158 5.40 9.58 17.05
N ASN A 159 4.55 10.42 16.45
CA ASN A 159 3.69 10.00 15.34
C ASN A 159 4.52 9.94 14.05
N GLU A 160 4.32 8.90 13.24
CA GLU A 160 4.85 8.86 11.88
C GLU A 160 4.23 9.98 11.04
N MET A 161 4.99 10.52 10.08
CA MET A 161 4.56 11.66 9.26
C MET A 161 4.74 11.41 7.75
N TYR A 162 3.77 11.92 6.99
CA TYR A 162 3.86 12.06 5.55
C TYR A 162 4.53 13.40 5.16
N ILE A 163 5.84 13.40 5.00
CA ILE A 163 6.56 14.63 4.61
C ILE A 163 6.88 14.72 3.12
N LEU A 164 6.84 13.59 2.40
CA LEU A 164 7.16 13.54 0.98
C LEU A 164 5.94 13.84 0.11
N LYS A 165 6.14 14.70 -0.88
CA LYS A 165 5.17 15.06 -1.91
C LYS A 165 5.74 14.73 -3.29
N ASP A 166 4.87 14.28 -4.19
CA ASP A 166 5.20 14.09 -5.60
C ASP A 166 5.46 15.45 -6.24
N ASN A 167 6.60 15.60 -6.89
CA ASN A 167 7.09 16.90 -7.34
C ASN A 167 6.24 17.51 -8.46
N LYS A 168 5.39 16.71 -9.13
CA LYS A 168 4.55 17.16 -10.25
C LYS A 168 3.11 17.44 -9.82
N THR A 169 2.57 16.56 -8.99
CA THR A 169 1.15 16.58 -8.58
C THR A 169 0.93 17.19 -7.21
N ASN A 170 2.01 17.40 -6.44
CA ASN A 170 1.98 17.83 -5.04
C ASN A 170 1.15 16.90 -4.13
N LYS A 171 0.92 15.66 -4.56
CA LYS A 171 0.20 14.64 -3.77
C LYS A 171 1.15 13.95 -2.81
N THR A 172 0.62 13.49 -1.67
CA THR A 172 1.37 12.70 -0.71
C THR A 172 1.96 11.45 -1.37
N ILE A 173 3.25 11.21 -1.12
CA ILE A 173 3.89 9.94 -1.45
C ILE A 173 3.71 9.00 -0.26
N PHE A 174 3.19 7.81 -0.53
CA PHE A 174 3.20 6.71 0.42
C PHE A 174 4.55 5.99 0.39
N GLY A 175 5.06 5.64 1.56
CA GLY A 175 6.06 4.59 1.70
C GLY A 175 5.51 3.28 1.16
N LYS A 176 6.37 2.52 0.49
CA LYS A 176 6.03 1.20 -0.06
C LYS A 176 6.82 0.13 0.67
N ASP A 177 6.23 -1.03 0.90
CA ASP A 177 6.97 -2.18 1.38
C ASP A 177 7.81 -2.83 0.26
N SER A 178 8.58 -3.86 0.61
CA SER A 178 9.43 -4.59 -0.34
C SER A 178 8.67 -5.27 -1.48
N LEU A 179 7.35 -5.45 -1.36
CA LEU A 179 6.50 -6.00 -2.42
C LEU A 179 5.87 -4.88 -3.27
N GLY A 180 6.06 -3.62 -2.90
CA GLY A 180 5.50 -2.47 -3.59
C GLY A 180 4.13 -2.03 -3.10
N ASN A 181 3.60 -2.64 -2.03
CA ASN A 181 2.35 -2.16 -1.41
C ASN A 181 2.59 -0.84 -0.72
N GLN A 182 1.73 0.14 -0.93
CA GLN A 182 1.72 1.35 -0.10
C GLN A 182 1.31 0.98 1.32
N ILE A 183 1.93 1.62 2.31
CA ILE A 183 1.69 1.38 3.74
C ILE A 183 1.27 2.70 4.37
N TYR A 184 0.31 2.70 5.28
CA TYR A 184 -0.06 3.90 6.00
C TYR A 184 0.98 4.25 7.08
N ALA A 185 1.14 5.55 7.35
CA ALA A 185 1.85 6.01 8.53
C ALA A 185 0.96 5.77 9.76
N LYS A 186 1.58 5.68 10.93
CA LYS A 186 0.93 5.41 12.21
C LYS A 186 1.00 6.58 13.19
N ASP A 187 -0.08 6.78 13.93
CA ASP A 187 -0.10 7.68 15.08
C ASP A 187 0.62 7.06 16.30
N GLY A 188 0.70 7.83 17.39
CA GLY A 188 1.33 7.42 18.65
C GLY A 188 0.57 6.33 19.40
N PHE A 189 -0.64 5.98 18.94
CA PHE A 189 -1.41 4.82 19.39
C PHE A 189 -1.26 3.62 18.46
N LEU A 190 -0.36 3.72 17.47
CA LEU A 190 -0.08 2.71 16.44
C LEU A 190 -1.24 2.48 15.46
N ASN A 191 -2.23 3.37 15.41
CA ASN A 191 -3.28 3.33 14.40
C ASN A 191 -2.74 3.91 13.09
N GLU A 192 -3.01 3.23 12.00
CA GLU A 192 -2.79 3.77 10.67
C GLU A 192 -3.75 4.94 10.40
N TYR A 193 -3.29 5.92 9.63
CA TYR A 193 -4.14 7.07 9.29
C TYR A 193 -3.98 7.50 7.84
N TYR A 194 -5.07 8.05 7.29
CA TYR A 194 -5.10 8.60 5.94
C TYR A 194 -4.34 9.95 5.91
N PRO A 195 -3.47 10.18 4.91
CA PRO A 195 -2.71 11.43 4.84
C PRO A 195 -3.57 12.67 4.57
N ASP A 196 -4.72 12.49 3.92
CA ASP A 196 -5.68 13.53 3.56
C ASP A 196 -7.01 12.90 3.13
N ASP A 197 -8.04 13.72 2.96
CA ASP A 197 -9.34 13.31 2.44
C ASP A 197 -9.21 12.70 1.03
N ASN A 198 -9.87 11.56 0.80
CA ASN A 198 -9.83 10.82 -0.47
C ASN A 198 -8.42 10.37 -0.94
N ILE A 199 -7.38 10.47 -0.12
CA ILE A 199 -6.05 9.92 -0.44
C ILE A 199 -5.89 8.56 0.22
N VAL A 200 -6.10 7.51 -0.58
CA VAL A 200 -6.12 6.12 -0.12
C VAL A 200 -4.94 5.36 -0.70
N ALA A 201 -4.25 4.61 0.15
CA ALA A 201 -3.15 3.75 -0.24
C ALA A 201 -3.63 2.60 -1.13
N LYS A 202 -2.70 2.04 -1.91
CA LYS A 202 -2.92 0.94 -2.85
C LYS A 202 -1.92 -0.18 -2.68
N ASN A 203 -2.37 -1.41 -2.90
CA ASN A 203 -1.48 -2.57 -3.01
C ASN A 203 -0.70 -2.54 -4.34
N PHE A 204 0.23 -3.49 -4.52
CA PHE A 204 1.03 -3.58 -5.76
C PHE A 204 0.21 -3.88 -7.03
N MET A 205 -1.02 -4.40 -6.88
CA MET A 205 -1.96 -4.64 -7.98
C MET A 205 -2.79 -3.39 -8.33
N GLY A 206 -2.71 -2.33 -7.52
CA GLY A 206 -3.46 -1.09 -7.69
C GLY A 206 -4.81 -1.03 -6.98
N ASP A 207 -5.18 -2.06 -6.21
CA ASP A 207 -6.39 -2.03 -5.38
C ASP A 207 -6.21 -1.12 -4.17
N TYR A 208 -7.25 -0.38 -3.80
CA TYR A 208 -7.27 0.41 -2.58
C TYR A 208 -7.18 -0.48 -1.34
N ILE A 209 -6.54 0.02 -0.29
CA ILE A 209 -6.42 -0.66 1.01
C ILE A 209 -6.95 0.24 2.13
N TYR A 210 -7.64 -0.36 3.09
CA TYR A 210 -8.07 0.34 4.30
C TYR A 210 -6.90 0.59 5.25
N ALA A 211 -6.96 1.68 5.99
CA ALA A 211 -6.13 1.86 7.18
C ALA A 211 -6.68 0.98 8.31
N LEU A 212 -5.80 0.52 9.18
CA LEU A 212 -6.13 -0.33 10.33
C LEU A 212 -5.80 0.33 11.66
N SER A 213 -6.66 0.13 12.65
CA SER A 213 -6.32 0.44 14.04
C SER A 213 -5.27 -0.53 14.57
N ASN A 214 -4.66 -0.20 15.70
CA ASN A 214 -3.75 -1.10 16.41
C ASN A 214 -4.40 -2.43 16.84
N ASN A 215 -5.74 -2.52 16.83
CA ASN A 215 -6.52 -3.72 17.15
C ASN A 215 -7.01 -4.50 15.91
N ASP A 216 -6.43 -4.23 14.73
CA ASP A 216 -6.82 -4.84 13.45
C ASP A 216 -8.28 -4.51 13.03
N GLU A 217 -8.78 -3.34 13.43
CA GLU A 217 -10.10 -2.84 13.02
C GLU A 217 -9.97 -1.91 11.83
N ILE A 218 -10.87 -2.03 10.86
CA ILE A 218 -10.93 -1.16 9.70
C ILE A 218 -11.23 0.27 10.14
N ILE A 219 -10.38 1.20 9.70
CA ILE A 219 -10.62 2.64 9.77
C ILE A 219 -11.10 3.06 8.39
N TYR A 220 -12.29 3.65 8.31
CA TYR A 220 -12.86 4.09 7.04
C TYR A 220 -12.22 5.39 6.55
N PRO A 221 -11.95 5.53 5.25
CA PRO A 221 -11.57 6.81 4.67
C PRO A 221 -12.76 7.78 4.76
N LYS A 222 -12.46 9.07 4.82
CA LYS A 222 -13.45 10.15 4.84
C LYS A 222 -13.36 11.01 3.60
N ASN A 223 -14.51 11.54 3.18
CA ASN A 223 -14.57 12.58 2.18
C ASN A 223 -14.52 13.97 2.84
N ILE A 224 -14.50 15.02 2.01
CA ILE A 224 -14.42 16.43 2.45
C ILE A 224 -15.56 16.91 3.36
N LYS A 225 -16.66 16.15 3.44
CA LYS A 225 -17.80 16.45 4.33
C LYS A 225 -17.68 15.73 5.67
N GLY A 226 -16.65 14.90 5.84
CA GLY A 226 -16.46 14.03 6.99
C GLY A 226 -17.27 12.72 6.92
N ASP A 227 -17.97 12.44 5.81
CA ASP A 227 -18.66 11.17 5.65
C ASP A 227 -17.64 10.07 5.33
N GLU A 228 -17.70 8.98 6.10
CA GLU A 228 -16.95 7.76 5.83
C GLU A 228 -17.52 7.03 4.61
N TYR A 229 -16.66 6.28 3.91
CA TYR A 229 -17.09 5.49 2.76
C TYR A 229 -16.36 4.16 2.66
N TYR A 230 -17.00 3.21 1.97
CA TYR A 230 -16.42 1.92 1.68
C TYR A 230 -15.53 1.99 0.43
N LEU A 231 -14.38 1.32 0.50
CA LEU A 231 -13.51 1.07 -0.64
C LEU A 231 -14.05 -0.10 -1.47
N GLU A 232 -13.83 -0.03 -2.78
CA GLU A 232 -14.00 -1.15 -3.70
C GLU A 232 -12.63 -1.70 -4.11
N LYS A 233 -12.60 -3.00 -4.39
CA LYS A 233 -11.46 -3.69 -5.00
C LYS A 233 -11.81 -3.99 -6.46
N HIS A 234 -10.85 -4.03 -7.38
CA HIS A 234 -11.15 -4.05 -8.82
C HIS A 234 -12.19 -5.11 -9.26
N SER A 235 -12.24 -6.25 -8.57
CA SER A 235 -13.17 -7.36 -8.83
C SER A 235 -14.21 -7.62 -7.72
N MET A 236 -14.28 -6.79 -6.67
CA MET A 236 -15.19 -6.98 -5.54
C MET A 236 -15.91 -5.68 -5.20
N ASP A 237 -17.19 -5.79 -4.90
CA ASP A 237 -17.96 -4.68 -4.34
C ASP A 237 -17.56 -4.38 -2.88
N GLU A 238 -18.19 -3.36 -2.31
CA GLU A 238 -17.92 -2.88 -0.96
C GLU A 238 -18.10 -4.00 0.08
N PHE A 239 -19.20 -4.77 -0.02
CA PHE A 239 -19.54 -5.82 0.93
C PHE A 239 -18.58 -7.01 0.85
N ASP A 240 -18.33 -7.53 -0.36
CA ASP A 240 -17.46 -8.68 -0.59
C ASP A 240 -16.01 -8.34 -0.24
N TYR A 241 -15.56 -7.11 -0.56
CA TYR A 241 -14.22 -6.68 -0.21
C TYR A 241 -14.03 -6.62 1.31
N LEU A 242 -14.96 -6.01 2.07
CA LEU A 242 -14.91 -5.98 3.53
C LEU A 242 -14.76 -7.38 4.15
N HIS A 243 -15.57 -8.34 3.68
CA HIS A 243 -15.54 -9.70 4.21
C HIS A 243 -14.26 -10.45 3.83
N SER A 244 -13.71 -10.19 2.65
CA SER A 244 -12.47 -10.82 2.18
C SER A 244 -11.24 -10.46 3.04
N LEU A 245 -11.28 -9.35 3.77
CA LEU A 245 -10.15 -8.86 4.56
C LEU A 245 -9.91 -9.67 5.83
N GLY A 246 -10.93 -10.37 6.35
CA GLY A 246 -10.83 -11.08 7.64
C GLY A 246 -10.51 -10.15 8.82
N LYS A 247 -10.83 -8.86 8.69
CA LYS A 247 -10.61 -7.82 9.70
C LYS A 247 -11.89 -7.52 10.47
N LYS A 248 -11.75 -6.89 11.63
CA LYS A 248 -12.89 -6.38 12.37
C LYS A 248 -13.39 -5.10 11.70
N PHE A 249 -14.70 -4.96 11.58
CA PHE A 249 -15.32 -3.78 10.97
C PHE A 249 -16.69 -3.50 11.57
N GLU A 250 -17.16 -2.27 11.43
CA GLU A 250 -18.52 -1.81 11.78
C GLU A 250 -19.16 -1.14 10.57
N TYR A 251 -20.32 -0.51 10.70
CA TYR A 251 -20.79 0.36 9.63
C TYR A 251 -19.92 1.62 9.53
N ALA A 252 -19.64 2.04 8.29
CA ALA A 252 -19.15 3.37 8.01
C ALA A 252 -20.21 4.39 8.44
N LYS A 253 -19.78 5.59 8.84
CA LYS A 253 -20.66 6.64 9.36
C LYS A 253 -20.55 7.95 8.59
N ARG A 254 -21.68 8.59 8.45
CA ARG A 254 -21.75 9.99 8.01
C ARG A 254 -21.26 10.92 9.11
N ALA A 255 -21.00 12.18 8.76
CA ALA A 255 -20.60 13.21 9.71
C ALA A 255 -21.66 13.47 10.81
N ASP A 256 -22.93 13.16 10.54
CA ASP A 256 -24.05 13.22 11.50
C ASP A 256 -24.18 11.94 12.37
N ASN A 257 -23.19 11.05 12.34
CA ASN A 257 -23.16 9.73 13.00
C ASN A 257 -24.15 8.68 12.47
N ARG A 258 -24.91 8.96 11.41
CA ARG A 258 -25.71 7.94 10.75
C ARG A 258 -24.81 6.85 10.16
N GLU A 259 -25.07 5.60 10.52
CA GLU A 259 -24.42 4.44 9.92
C GLU A 259 -24.86 4.29 8.45
N ILE A 260 -24.00 3.71 7.61
CA ILE A 260 -24.17 3.57 6.17
C ILE A 260 -24.07 2.08 5.84
N TYR A 261 -25.02 1.54 5.07
CA TYR A 261 -24.92 0.18 4.58
C TYR A 261 -23.90 0.07 3.44
N PRO A 262 -23.01 -0.93 3.44
CA PRO A 262 -22.21 -1.26 2.26
C PRO A 262 -23.10 -1.77 1.13
N LYS A 263 -22.63 -1.57 -0.10
CA LYS A 263 -23.30 -2.02 -1.30
C LYS A 263 -22.76 -3.35 -1.79
N LYS A 264 -23.67 -4.21 -2.24
CA LYS A 264 -23.38 -5.46 -2.95
C LYS A 264 -23.87 -5.37 -4.37
N LYS A 265 -23.02 -5.72 -5.34
CA LYS A 265 -23.36 -5.78 -6.76
C LYS A 265 -24.17 -7.05 -7.03
N ILE A 266 -25.34 -6.87 -7.62
CA ILE A 266 -26.24 -7.96 -8.06
C ILE A 266 -26.04 -8.23 -9.55
N SER A 267 -25.85 -7.16 -10.32
CA SER A 267 -25.51 -7.19 -11.74
C SER A 267 -24.57 -6.03 -12.08
N GLN A 268 -24.22 -5.84 -13.37
CA GLN A 268 -23.31 -4.76 -13.78
C GLN A 268 -23.78 -3.36 -13.38
N ASN A 269 -25.10 -3.13 -13.31
CA ASN A 269 -25.69 -1.81 -13.04
C ASN A 269 -26.58 -1.77 -11.79
N GLU A 270 -26.70 -2.89 -11.08
CA GLU A 270 -27.61 -3.02 -9.94
C GLU A 270 -26.83 -3.36 -8.69
N THR A 271 -27.10 -2.59 -7.64
CA THR A 271 -26.54 -2.79 -6.31
C THR A 271 -27.65 -2.75 -5.28
N MET A 272 -27.53 -3.57 -4.25
CA MET A 272 -28.34 -3.46 -3.04
C MET A 272 -27.48 -2.98 -1.87
N GLN A 273 -28.10 -2.40 -0.85
CA GLN A 273 -27.49 -2.23 0.47
C GLN A 273 -27.54 -3.55 1.22
N VAL A 274 -26.53 -3.87 2.03
CA VAL A 274 -26.49 -5.13 2.79
C VAL A 274 -26.18 -4.87 4.25
N TYR A 275 -26.89 -5.56 5.14
CA TYR A 275 -26.61 -5.51 6.57
C TYR A 275 -25.31 -6.22 6.95
N LEU A 276 -24.63 -5.71 7.97
CA LEU A 276 -23.42 -6.27 8.58
C LEU A 276 -23.78 -6.92 9.91
N LYS A 277 -23.10 -8.03 10.24
CA LYS A 277 -23.22 -8.73 11.54
C LYS A 277 -24.66 -8.99 11.99
N ASN A 278 -25.56 -9.32 11.05
CA ASN A 278 -26.97 -9.59 11.30
C ASN A 278 -27.70 -8.48 12.08
N ARG A 279 -27.31 -7.21 11.88
CA ARG A 279 -27.97 -6.06 12.51
C ARG A 279 -28.26 -4.96 11.50
N TYR A 280 -29.32 -4.20 11.70
CA TYR A 280 -29.56 -2.99 10.94
C TYR A 280 -28.58 -1.86 11.30
N ALA A 281 -28.41 -0.93 10.38
CA ALA A 281 -27.72 0.34 10.57
C ALA A 281 -28.60 1.31 11.37
N LYS A 282 -27.97 2.19 12.14
CA LYS A 282 -28.61 3.24 12.94
C LYS A 282 -28.56 4.61 12.26
N ASN A 283 -29.62 5.38 12.42
CA ASN A 283 -29.65 6.79 12.03
C ASN A 283 -28.96 7.68 13.08
N GLU A 284 -28.94 8.98 12.84
CA GLU A 284 -28.35 10.01 13.70
C GLU A 284 -28.95 10.04 15.12
N ASN A 285 -30.19 9.55 15.28
CA ASN A 285 -30.88 9.45 16.57
C ASN A 285 -30.69 8.07 17.25
N GLY A 286 -29.83 7.21 16.69
CA GLY A 286 -29.60 5.86 17.19
C GLY A 286 -30.71 4.85 16.86
N LYS A 287 -31.73 5.25 16.10
CA LYS A 287 -32.83 4.38 15.66
C LYS A 287 -32.40 3.56 14.45
N PHE A 288 -32.67 2.26 14.47
CA PHE A 288 -32.40 1.41 13.33
C PHE A 288 -33.25 1.79 12.11
N TYR A 289 -32.76 1.53 10.89
CA TYR A 289 -33.52 1.73 9.66
C TYR A 289 -33.20 0.65 8.62
N TYR A 290 -34.13 0.38 7.70
CA TYR A 290 -34.00 -0.73 6.76
C TYR A 290 -32.98 -0.47 5.64
N PRO A 291 -32.25 -1.50 5.20
CA PRO A 291 -31.48 -1.45 3.96
C PRO A 291 -32.42 -1.44 2.76
N ARG A 292 -31.88 -1.04 1.59
CA ARG A 292 -32.61 -1.00 0.32
C ARG A 292 -32.09 -2.01 -0.70
N ASP A 293 -33.02 -2.64 -1.42
CA ASP A 293 -32.72 -3.53 -2.53
C ASP A 293 -32.34 -2.77 -3.81
N GLU A 294 -32.08 -3.52 -4.90
CA GLU A 294 -31.72 -2.98 -6.21
C GLU A 294 -32.77 -2.06 -6.84
N TYR A 295 -34.03 -2.15 -6.41
CA TYR A 295 -35.13 -1.30 -6.87
C TYR A 295 -35.38 -0.11 -5.93
N GLY A 296 -34.63 -0.03 -4.83
CA GLY A 296 -34.74 1.02 -3.82
C GLY A 296 -35.84 0.76 -2.78
N ASN A 297 -36.41 -0.46 -2.74
CA ASN A 297 -37.38 -0.84 -1.72
C ASN A 297 -36.65 -1.27 -0.45
N GLU A 298 -37.23 -0.95 0.69
CA GLU A 298 -36.72 -1.42 1.97
C GLU A 298 -36.92 -2.94 2.11
N TYR A 299 -36.02 -3.60 2.82
CA TYR A 299 -36.13 -5.04 3.04
C TYR A 299 -35.68 -5.48 4.43
N LEU A 300 -36.16 -6.66 4.83
CA LEU A 300 -35.94 -7.21 6.16
C LEU A 300 -34.69 -8.07 6.23
N LEU A 301 -34.13 -8.14 7.43
CA LEU A 301 -33.20 -9.17 7.83
C LEU A 301 -33.87 -10.56 7.71
N ASP A 302 -33.08 -11.60 7.43
CA ASP A 302 -33.64 -12.94 7.25
C ASP A 302 -34.26 -13.47 8.58
N PHE A 303 -35.55 -13.84 8.52
CA PHE A 303 -36.30 -14.43 9.63
C PHE A 303 -35.71 -15.76 10.12
N SER A 304 -34.88 -16.43 9.32
CA SER A 304 -34.20 -17.67 9.72
C SER A 304 -33.21 -17.47 10.88
N LEU A 305 -32.89 -16.22 11.24
CA LEU A 305 -31.90 -15.87 12.25
C LEU A 305 -32.39 -15.96 13.71
N ASN A 306 -33.57 -16.54 13.96
CA ASN A 306 -34.17 -16.68 15.30
C ASN A 306 -34.22 -15.36 16.10
N LEU A 307 -34.49 -14.25 15.41
CA LEU A 307 -34.59 -12.92 16.00
C LEU A 307 -36.02 -12.61 16.46
N SER A 308 -36.17 -11.69 17.42
CA SER A 308 -37.48 -11.24 17.86
C SER A 308 -38.17 -10.34 16.81
N GLU A 309 -39.50 -10.24 16.85
CA GLU A 309 -40.25 -9.34 15.96
C GLU A 309 -39.73 -7.89 16.07
N THR A 310 -39.39 -7.43 17.27
CA THR A 310 -38.85 -6.08 17.50
C THR A 310 -37.45 -5.86 16.93
N ASP A 311 -36.66 -6.93 16.78
CA ASP A 311 -35.33 -6.85 16.15
C ASP A 311 -35.45 -6.82 14.63
N ILE A 312 -36.47 -7.48 14.07
CA ILE A 312 -36.70 -7.58 12.63
C ILE A 312 -37.43 -6.34 12.11
N PHE A 313 -38.47 -5.89 12.83
CA PHE A 313 -39.35 -4.80 12.42
C PHE A 313 -39.10 -3.52 13.20
N VAL A 314 -37.88 -3.00 13.06
CA VAL A 314 -37.41 -1.83 13.82
C VAL A 314 -38.22 -0.55 13.60
N ASN A 315 -38.97 -0.45 12.50
CA ASN A 315 -39.79 0.70 12.15
C ASN A 315 -41.19 0.32 11.61
N GLY A 316 -41.75 -0.82 12.02
CA GLY A 316 -42.97 -1.37 11.39
C GLY A 316 -42.67 -2.01 10.05
N TYR A 317 -43.64 -2.13 9.14
CA TYR A 317 -43.34 -2.71 7.82
C TYR A 317 -42.32 -1.89 7.00
N PRO A 318 -41.38 -2.55 6.29
CA PRO A 318 -40.60 -1.89 5.26
C PRO A 318 -41.51 -1.36 4.16
N ILE A 319 -41.06 -0.31 3.48
CA ILE A 319 -41.82 0.30 2.39
C ILE A 319 -41.13 0.20 1.04
N THR A 320 -41.94 0.16 -0.03
CA THR A 320 -41.45 0.36 -1.38
C THR A 320 -41.09 1.83 -1.61
N LYS A 321 -40.38 2.11 -2.71
CA LYS A 321 -40.11 3.48 -3.15
C LYS A 321 -41.39 4.30 -3.37
N GLU A 322 -42.49 3.65 -3.75
CA GLU A 322 -43.83 4.22 -3.93
C GLU A 322 -44.68 4.21 -2.65
N SER A 323 -44.07 3.94 -1.49
CA SER A 323 -44.72 3.97 -0.17
C SER A 323 -45.78 2.87 0.08
N PHE A 324 -45.70 1.73 -0.61
CA PHE A 324 -46.49 0.54 -0.24
C PHE A 324 -45.82 -0.19 0.92
N TYR A 325 -46.62 -0.78 1.83
CA TYR A 325 -46.08 -1.67 2.86
C TYR A 325 -45.68 -3.00 2.25
N ILE A 326 -44.53 -3.52 2.69
CA ILE A 326 -43.98 -4.80 2.29
C ILE A 326 -44.23 -5.79 3.42
N ILE A 327 -45.15 -6.72 3.20
CA ILE A 327 -45.58 -7.72 4.18
C ILE A 327 -44.80 -9.01 3.92
N PRO A 328 -43.96 -9.48 4.86
CA PRO A 328 -43.13 -10.64 4.62
C PRO A 328 -43.96 -11.93 4.51
N ASN A 329 -43.53 -12.83 3.63
CA ASN A 329 -44.07 -14.18 3.56
C ASN A 329 -43.24 -15.12 4.45
N ILE A 330 -43.86 -15.61 5.51
CA ILE A 330 -43.26 -16.62 6.39
C ILE A 330 -43.99 -17.94 6.15
N ASN A 331 -43.28 -18.92 5.61
CA ASN A 331 -43.79 -20.27 5.34
C ASN A 331 -45.07 -20.32 4.47
N GLY A 332 -45.17 -19.43 3.48
CA GLY A 332 -46.31 -19.37 2.56
C GLY A 332 -47.46 -18.47 3.05
N GLN A 333 -47.31 -17.79 4.19
CA GLN A 333 -48.34 -16.94 4.78
C GLN A 333 -47.84 -15.51 5.01
N ALA A 334 -48.70 -14.53 4.75
CA ALA A 334 -48.43 -13.14 5.07
C ALA A 334 -48.32 -12.96 6.59
N TYR A 335 -47.20 -12.43 7.04
CA TYR A 335 -46.96 -12.19 8.45
C TYR A 335 -47.53 -10.84 8.87
N VAL A 336 -48.51 -10.86 9.78
CA VAL A 336 -49.11 -9.64 10.34
C VAL A 336 -48.46 -9.32 11.68
N LEU A 337 -47.87 -8.13 11.77
CA LEU A 337 -47.26 -7.60 12.99
C LEU A 337 -48.23 -7.55 14.17
N SER A 338 -47.76 -8.01 15.32
CA SER A 338 -48.59 -8.14 16.52
C SER A 338 -49.11 -6.79 17.06
N ASN A 339 -48.39 -5.71 16.75
CA ASN A 339 -48.64 -4.36 17.25
C ASN A 339 -49.18 -3.38 16.19
N GLU A 340 -49.45 -3.82 14.95
CA GLU A 340 -49.80 -2.94 13.84
C GLU A 340 -51.17 -3.30 13.25
N SER A 341 -52.21 -2.57 13.67
CA SER A 341 -53.61 -2.86 13.32
C SER A 341 -54.04 -2.34 11.94
N THR A 342 -53.14 -1.67 11.21
CA THR A 342 -53.45 -0.98 9.94
C THR A 342 -53.37 -1.89 8.72
N VAL A 343 -52.83 -3.11 8.87
CA VAL A 343 -52.69 -4.08 7.77
C VAL A 343 -53.65 -5.24 7.96
N ASP A 344 -54.63 -5.37 7.06
CA ASP A 344 -55.45 -6.58 6.88
C ASP A 344 -54.90 -7.36 5.69
N VAL A 345 -54.76 -8.68 5.84
CA VAL A 345 -54.34 -9.61 4.77
C VAL A 345 -55.23 -9.48 3.52
N LYS A 346 -56.50 -9.07 3.67
CA LYS A 346 -57.42 -8.82 2.56
C LYS A 346 -56.99 -7.65 1.67
N ASN A 347 -56.16 -6.74 2.18
CA ASN A 347 -55.69 -5.56 1.46
C ASN A 347 -54.38 -5.83 0.69
N ILE A 348 -53.91 -7.08 0.65
CA ILE A 348 -52.76 -7.46 -0.17
C ILE A 348 -53.12 -7.32 -1.65
N THR A 349 -52.37 -6.50 -2.37
CA THR A 349 -52.66 -6.16 -3.78
C THR A 349 -51.77 -6.93 -4.76
N ALA A 350 -50.56 -7.33 -4.34
CA ALA A 350 -49.60 -8.01 -5.21
C ALA A 350 -48.53 -8.77 -4.41
N GLN A 351 -47.70 -9.55 -5.13
CA GLN A 351 -46.43 -10.07 -4.63
C GLN A 351 -45.27 -9.18 -5.10
N LEU A 352 -44.29 -8.97 -4.23
CA LEU A 352 -43.06 -8.24 -4.53
C LEU A 352 -41.98 -9.22 -5.01
N TYR A 353 -41.45 -8.96 -6.21
CA TYR A 353 -40.28 -9.65 -6.73
C TYR A 353 -39.00 -8.95 -6.27
N ARG A 354 -38.00 -9.75 -5.88
CA ARG A 354 -36.61 -9.32 -5.68
C ARG A 354 -35.66 -10.31 -6.33
N HIS A 355 -34.52 -9.85 -6.87
CA HIS A 355 -33.57 -10.74 -7.54
C HIS A 355 -33.06 -11.87 -6.63
N ILE A 356 -32.80 -11.57 -5.36
CA ILE A 356 -32.14 -12.51 -4.45
C ILE A 356 -33.14 -13.50 -3.85
N THR A 357 -34.35 -13.03 -3.56
CA THR A 357 -35.34 -13.81 -2.81
C THR A 357 -36.51 -14.30 -3.67
N GLY A 358 -36.69 -13.78 -4.89
CA GLY A 358 -37.86 -14.04 -5.72
C GLY A 358 -39.14 -13.38 -5.17
N TYR A 359 -40.30 -13.96 -5.47
CA TYR A 359 -41.62 -13.52 -4.98
C TYR A 359 -41.87 -13.99 -3.53
N LYS A 360 -41.09 -13.45 -2.60
CA LYS A 360 -41.17 -13.82 -1.18
C LYS A 360 -41.91 -12.81 -0.32
N ASP A 361 -42.27 -11.63 -0.81
CA ASP A 361 -43.02 -10.68 0.01
C ASP A 361 -44.31 -10.26 -0.70
N TYR A 362 -45.24 -9.69 0.05
CA TYR A 362 -46.51 -9.16 -0.43
C TYR A 362 -46.50 -7.63 -0.34
N LEU A 363 -47.33 -6.99 -1.16
CA LEU A 363 -47.54 -5.54 -1.15
C LEU A 363 -48.95 -5.22 -0.69
N THR A 364 -49.08 -4.20 0.15
CA THR A 364 -50.39 -3.63 0.53
C THR A 364 -50.31 -2.11 0.57
N ASN A 365 -51.43 -1.45 0.27
CA ASN A 365 -51.52 0.00 0.32
C ASN A 365 -51.84 0.42 1.77
N PRO A 366 -51.06 1.31 2.40
CA PRO A 366 -51.36 1.84 3.74
C PRO A 366 -52.72 2.55 3.85
N HIS A 367 -53.34 2.92 2.72
CA HIS A 367 -54.56 3.73 2.67
C HIS A 367 -55.80 3.02 2.08
N SER A 368 -55.73 1.71 1.84
CA SER A 368 -56.85 0.94 1.23
C SER A 368 -57.85 0.38 2.22
#